data_AF-A0ABD2MJV7-F1
#
_entry.id   AF-A0ABD2MJV7-F1
#
_cell.length_a   1.000
_cell.length_b   1.000
_cell.length_c   1.000
_cell.angle_alpha   90.00
_cell.angle_beta   90.00
_cell.angle_gamma   90.00
#
_symmetry.space_group_name_H-M   'P 1'
#
loop_
_entity.id
_entity.type
_entity.pdbx_description
1 polymer ?
#
loop_
_entity_poly.entity_id
_entity_poly.type
_entity_poly.pdbx_seq_one_letter_code
_entity_poly.pdbx_strand_id
1 'polypeptide(L)'
;MEQRSRANRLRFFNVADIEDDYLTAGISQILTTKMKMRPADIRIDYCYRIAGAGSKNLSDRNMISPVTVHFSSTASRDLVFKNKSNLQVTKVVISEDLTKYNYELLKRMVQMEGFSVVCNNRASRGGGTGIYIRDGL
;
A
#
# COMPACT_ATOMS: atom_id res chain seq x y z
N MET A 1 -0.50 11.40 17.69
CA MET A 1 0.45 12.11 16.80
C MET A 1 0.97 11.24 15.66
N GLU A 2 1.29 9.95 15.90
CA GLU A 2 1.89 9.05 14.90
C GLU A 2 1.09 8.86 13.59
N GLN A 3 -0.24 8.86 13.61
CA GLN A 3 -1.01 8.75 12.35
C GLN A 3 -0.86 10.00 11.47
N ARG A 4 -0.70 11.19 12.06
CA ARG A 4 -0.60 12.44 11.31
C ARG A 4 0.66 12.48 10.44
N SER A 5 1.77 11.86 10.90
CA SER A 5 2.99 11.75 10.10
C SER A 5 2.90 10.70 8.98
N ARG A 6 1.87 9.84 8.99
CA ARG A 6 1.61 8.84 7.94
C ARG A 6 0.48 9.23 6.98
N ALA A 7 -0.16 10.38 7.19
CA ALA A 7 -1.33 10.81 6.42
C ALA A 7 -1.06 10.99 4.91
N ASN A 8 0.20 11.24 4.52
CA ASN A 8 0.61 11.40 3.13
C ASN A 8 1.24 10.13 2.55
N ARG A 9 0.99 8.96 3.14
CA ARG A 9 1.65 7.71 2.75
C ARG A 9 0.68 6.66 2.28
N LEU A 10 1.09 5.92 1.25
CA LEU A 10 0.43 4.68 0.83
C LEU A 10 1.45 3.55 0.79
N ARG A 11 0.92 2.33 0.97
CA ARG A 11 1.68 1.10 0.79
C ARG A 11 1.24 0.42 -0.50
N PHE A 12 2.22 0.05 -1.30
CA PHE A 12 2.04 -0.70 -2.53
C PHE A 12 2.57 -2.11 -2.31
N PHE A 13 1.74 -3.11 -2.58
CA PHE A 13 2.06 -4.53 -2.46
C PHE A 13 2.19 -5.15 -3.84
N ASN A 14 2.98 -6.22 -3.95
CA ASN A 14 3.23 -6.96 -5.19
C ASN A 14 3.75 -6.06 -6.34
N VAL A 15 4.45 -4.97 -6.00
CA VAL A 15 5.25 -4.22 -6.96
C VAL A 15 6.39 -5.12 -7.39
N ALA A 16 6.69 -5.20 -8.69
CA ALA A 16 7.82 -5.98 -9.18
C ALA A 16 9.12 -5.62 -8.44
N ASP A 17 10.08 -6.54 -8.44
CA ASP A 17 11.40 -6.25 -7.89
C ASP A 17 12.09 -5.22 -8.81
N ILE A 18 12.25 -4.03 -8.29
CA ILE A 18 12.79 -2.84 -8.94
C ILE A 18 13.82 -2.32 -7.96
N GLU A 19 15.03 -2.07 -8.44
CA GLU A 19 16.11 -1.47 -7.66
C GLU A 19 15.65 -0.15 -7.04
N ASP A 20 16.10 0.11 -5.80
CA ASP A 20 15.58 1.21 -4.99
C ASP A 20 15.79 2.59 -5.66
N ASP A 21 16.89 2.77 -6.40
CA ASP A 21 17.20 4.01 -7.15
C ASP A 21 16.17 4.32 -8.24
N TYR A 22 15.51 3.30 -8.79
CA TYR A 22 14.50 3.44 -9.84
C TYR A 22 13.07 3.29 -9.31
N LEU A 23 12.89 3.11 -8.01
CA LEU A 23 11.60 2.78 -7.42
C LEU A 23 10.58 3.90 -7.60
N THR A 24 10.97 5.16 -7.42
CA THR A 24 10.08 6.32 -7.61
C THR A 24 9.62 6.43 -9.07
N ALA A 25 10.52 6.21 -10.03
CA ALA A 25 10.18 6.20 -11.45
C ALA A 25 9.25 5.03 -11.79
N GLY A 26 9.53 3.83 -11.28
CA GLY A 26 8.69 2.64 -11.47
C GLY A 26 7.28 2.81 -10.91
N ILE A 27 7.14 3.36 -9.70
CA ILE A 27 5.83 3.68 -9.12
C ILE A 27 5.10 4.73 -9.97
N SER A 28 5.78 5.80 -10.39
CA SER A 28 5.19 6.83 -11.25
C SER A 28 4.71 6.24 -12.58
N GLN A 29 5.46 5.31 -13.15
CA GLN A 29 5.06 4.59 -14.36
C GLN A 29 3.82 3.71 -14.12
N ILE A 30 3.71 3.01 -12.99
CA ILE A 30 2.51 2.23 -12.65
C ILE A 30 1.30 3.15 -12.55
N LEU A 31 1.42 4.29 -11.86
CA LEU A 31 0.33 5.24 -11.68
C LEU A 31 -0.14 5.85 -13.01
N THR A 32 0.79 6.19 -13.91
CA THR A 32 0.45 6.77 -15.21
C THR A 32 -0.09 5.73 -16.18
N THR A 33 0.54 4.55 -16.28
CA THR A 33 0.17 3.53 -17.27
C THR A 33 -1.00 2.66 -16.86
N LYS A 34 -1.05 2.21 -15.60
CA LYS A 34 -2.09 1.29 -15.11
C LYS A 34 -3.29 2.04 -14.54
N MET A 35 -3.04 3.13 -13.82
CA MET A 35 -4.13 3.94 -13.22
C MET A 35 -4.60 5.08 -14.12
N LYS A 36 -3.95 5.29 -15.28
CA LYS A 36 -4.30 6.34 -16.26
C LYS A 36 -4.28 7.76 -15.67
N MET A 37 -3.44 7.98 -14.65
CA MET A 37 -3.30 9.28 -14.01
C MET A 37 -2.36 10.19 -14.82
N ARG A 38 -2.63 11.50 -14.83
CA ARG A 38 -1.73 12.44 -15.49
C ARG A 38 -0.47 12.63 -14.63
N PRO A 39 0.74 12.72 -15.22
CA PRO A 39 1.97 12.94 -14.47
C PRO A 39 1.91 14.17 -13.54
N ALA A 40 1.25 15.26 -13.97
CA ALA A 40 1.12 16.48 -13.19
C ALA A 40 0.33 16.32 -11.87
N ASP A 41 -0.55 15.31 -11.80
CA ASP A 41 -1.37 15.04 -10.62
C ASP A 41 -0.63 14.15 -9.60
N ILE A 42 0.50 13.54 -9.99
CA ILE A 42 1.29 12.63 -9.17
C ILE A 42 2.51 13.38 -8.65
N ARG A 43 2.54 13.66 -7.35
CA ARG A 43 3.70 14.29 -6.69
C ARG A 43 4.19 13.42 -5.55
N ILE A 44 5.20 12.61 -5.86
CA ILE A 44 5.89 11.71 -4.94
C ILE A 44 7.17 12.40 -4.47
N ASP A 45 7.40 12.47 -3.16
CA ASP A 45 8.65 12.98 -2.61
C ASP A 45 9.72 11.91 -2.63
N TYR A 46 9.39 10.72 -2.13
CA TYR A 46 10.29 9.57 -2.09
C TYR A 46 9.52 8.25 -1.91
N CYS A 47 10.18 7.16 -2.30
CA CYS A 47 9.70 5.78 -2.14
C CYS A 47 10.80 4.95 -1.47
N TYR A 48 10.41 3.94 -0.70
CA TYR A 48 11.35 2.96 -0.17
C TYR A 48 10.65 1.64 0.12
N ARG A 49 11.38 0.52 0.04
CA ARG A 49 10.86 -0.77 0.48
C ARG A 49 10.95 -0.87 2.00
N ILE A 50 9.88 -1.36 2.62
CA ILE A 50 9.94 -1.73 4.04
C ILE A 50 10.60 -3.10 4.09
N ALA A 51 11.85 -3.17 4.53
CA ALA A 51 12.48 -4.43 4.87
C ALA A 51 11.64 -5.13 5.95
N GLY A 52 11.18 -6.35 5.67
CA GLY A 52 10.43 -7.13 6.67
C GLY A 52 11.30 -7.38 7.90
N ALA A 53 10.82 -7.00 9.08
CA ALA A 53 11.50 -7.21 10.37
C ALA A 53 11.74 -8.70 10.74
N GLY A 54 11.37 -9.65 9.86
CA GLY A 54 11.49 -11.09 10.06
C GLY A 54 12.25 -11.85 8.97
N SER A 55 12.87 -11.18 7.99
CA SER A 55 13.62 -11.87 6.92
C SER A 55 15.01 -12.36 7.39
N LYS A 56 15.05 -13.13 8.47
CA LYS A 56 16.21 -14.00 8.81
C LYS A 56 16.07 -15.40 8.20
N ASN A 57 14.88 -15.75 7.71
CA ASN A 57 14.65 -17.01 6.99
C ASN A 57 14.67 -16.75 5.48
N LEU A 58 15.84 -16.98 4.89
CA LEU A 58 16.13 -16.97 3.45
C LEU A 58 15.32 -17.99 2.62
N SER A 59 14.28 -18.60 3.17
CA SER A 59 13.47 -19.65 2.53
C SER A 59 12.14 -19.15 1.95
N ASP A 60 11.64 -17.97 2.32
CA ASP A 60 10.46 -17.32 1.70
C ASP A 60 10.86 -16.29 0.63
N ARG A 61 11.82 -16.66 -0.25
CA ARG A 61 12.42 -15.81 -1.31
C ARG A 61 11.44 -15.20 -2.33
N ASN A 62 10.15 -15.52 -2.24
CA ASN A 62 9.14 -15.05 -3.19
C ASN A 62 8.23 -13.94 -2.63
N MET A 63 8.40 -13.50 -1.38
CA MET A 63 7.63 -12.38 -0.85
C MET A 63 8.30 -11.04 -1.18
N ILE A 64 7.85 -10.40 -2.25
CA ILE A 64 8.31 -9.06 -2.61
C ILE A 64 7.90 -8.07 -1.52
N SER A 65 8.88 -7.36 -0.95
CA SER A 65 8.66 -6.41 0.14
C SER A 65 7.74 -5.26 -0.31
N PRO A 66 6.78 -4.83 0.53
CA PRO A 66 5.92 -3.70 0.22
C PRO A 66 6.73 -2.41 0.05
N VAL A 67 6.27 -1.55 -0.86
CA VAL A 67 6.83 -0.22 -1.11
C VAL A 67 6.00 0.80 -0.35
N THR A 68 6.65 1.63 0.46
CA THR A 68 6.04 2.84 1.03
C THR A 68 6.31 4.01 0.12
N VAL A 69 5.24 4.72 -0.24
CA VAL A 69 5.29 5.89 -1.12
C VAL A 69 4.87 7.11 -0.32
N HIS A 70 5.75 8.11 -0.25
CA HIS A 70 5.47 9.39 0.37
C HIS A 70 5.05 10.40 -0.69
N PHE A 71 3.85 10.97 -0.53
CA PHE A 71 3.35 12.03 -1.39
C PHE A 71 3.61 13.39 -0.78
N SER A 72 3.85 14.38 -1.64
CA SER A 72 4.00 15.78 -1.23
C SER A 72 2.77 16.36 -0.51
N SER A 73 1.59 15.79 -0.75
CA SER A 73 0.32 16.24 -0.15
C SER A 73 -0.66 15.10 0.07
N THR A 74 -1.55 15.28 1.06
CA THR A 74 -2.72 14.40 1.25
C THR A 74 -3.60 14.37 0.01
N ALA A 75 -3.77 15.49 -0.69
CA ALA A 75 -4.60 15.57 -1.90
C ALA A 75 -4.08 14.66 -3.02
N SER A 76 -2.77 14.68 -3.30
CA SER A 76 -2.16 13.75 -4.26
C SER A 76 -2.31 12.30 -3.83
N ARG A 77 -2.12 12.02 -2.53
CA ARG A 77 -2.31 10.70 -1.94
C ARG A 77 -3.74 10.19 -2.11
N ASP A 78 -4.72 11.01 -1.78
CA ASP A 78 -6.15 10.67 -1.83
C ASP A 78 -6.61 10.45 -3.27
N LEU A 79 -6.10 11.25 -4.22
CA LEU A 79 -6.37 11.05 -5.64
C LEU A 79 -5.87 9.70 -6.13
N VAL A 80 -4.65 9.30 -5.76
CA VAL A 80 -4.12 7.96 -6.06
C VAL A 80 -5.01 6.89 -5.43
N PHE A 81 -5.34 7.03 -4.15
CA PHE A 81 -6.14 6.03 -3.44
C PHE A 81 -7.54 5.87 -4.04
N LYS A 82 -8.17 6.96 -4.48
CA LYS A 82 -9.49 6.94 -5.15
C LYS A 82 -9.46 6.21 -6.49
N ASN A 83 -8.35 6.33 -7.23
CA ASN A 83 -8.20 5.70 -8.54
C ASN A 83 -7.68 4.24 -8.47
N LYS A 84 -7.44 3.69 -7.27
CA LYS A 84 -6.85 2.35 -7.11
C LYS A 84 -7.70 1.23 -7.71
N SER A 85 -9.00 1.44 -7.92
CA SER A 85 -9.88 0.49 -8.63
C SER A 85 -9.39 0.19 -10.05
N ASN A 86 -8.68 1.12 -10.70
CA ASN A 86 -8.08 0.90 -12.02
C ASN A 86 -6.96 -0.16 -12.00
N LEU A 87 -6.47 -0.55 -10.82
CA LEU A 87 -5.47 -1.61 -10.64
C LEU A 87 -6.06 -3.02 -10.57
N GLN A 88 -7.39 -3.20 -10.63
CA GLN A 88 -8.06 -4.51 -10.47
C GLN A 88 -7.55 -5.61 -11.43
N VAL A 89 -7.09 -5.24 -12.62
CA VAL A 89 -6.53 -6.17 -13.62
C VAL A 89 -5.05 -6.49 -13.35
N THR A 90 -4.44 -5.82 -12.38
CA THR A 90 -3.05 -6.02 -11.97
C THR A 90 -2.98 -6.78 -10.64
N LYS A 91 -1.82 -7.35 -10.33
CA LYS A 91 -1.54 -7.94 -9.02
C LYS A 91 -1.18 -6.89 -7.96
N VAL A 92 -1.00 -5.63 -8.36
CA VAL A 92 -0.58 -4.53 -7.48
C VAL A 92 -1.75 -4.08 -6.64
N VAL A 93 -1.48 -3.88 -5.35
CA VAL A 93 -2.51 -3.48 -4.39
C VAL A 93 -2.01 -2.26 -3.64
N ILE A 94 -2.90 -1.27 -3.45
CA ILE A 94 -2.65 -0.07 -2.67
C ILE A 94 -3.47 -0.10 -1.39
N SER A 95 -2.81 0.11 -0.24
CA SER A 95 -3.46 0.35 1.05
C SER A 95 -2.97 1.65 1.69
N GLU A 96 -3.74 2.17 2.64
CA GLU A 96 -3.28 3.25 3.52
C GLU A 96 -2.18 2.74 4.46
N ASP A 97 -1.27 3.63 4.85
CA ASP A 97 -0.27 3.35 5.90
C ASP A 97 -0.84 3.72 7.27
N LEU A 98 -1.55 2.78 7.88
CA LEU A 98 -2.19 2.96 9.18
C LEU A 98 -1.26 2.57 10.34
N THR A 99 -1.42 3.23 11.48
CA THR A 99 -0.91 2.69 12.75
C THR A 99 -1.66 1.42 13.11
N LYS A 100 -1.05 0.57 13.95
CA LYS A 100 -1.68 -0.68 14.41
C LYS A 100 -3.06 -0.44 15.04
N TYR A 101 -3.19 0.61 15.84
CA TYR A 101 -4.47 0.95 16.48
C TYR A 101 -5.56 1.26 15.44
N ASN A 102 -5.27 2.12 14.47
CA ASN A 102 -6.23 2.49 13.42
C ASN A 102 -6.55 1.32 12.49
N TYR A 103 -5.57 0.46 12.23
CA TYR A 103 -5.77 -0.77 11.48
C TYR A 103 -6.77 -1.70 12.17
N GLU A 104 -6.61 -1.94 13.47
CA GLU A 104 -7.54 -2.78 14.25
C GLU A 104 -8.94 -2.16 14.32
N LEU A 105 -9.04 -0.83 14.41
CA LEU A 105 -10.31 -0.12 14.39
C LEU A 105 -11.03 -0.31 13.05
N LEU A 106 -10.32 -0.11 11.93
CA LEU A 106 -10.87 -0.33 10.58
C LEU A 106 -11.34 -1.77 10.41
N LYS A 107 -10.55 -2.74 10.85
CA LYS A 107 -10.91 -4.16 10.78
C LYS A 107 -12.21 -4.46 11.52
N ARG A 108 -12.40 -3.90 12.72
CA ARG A 108 -13.65 -4.07 13.49
C ARG A 108 -14.85 -3.45 12.79
N MET A 109 -14.71 -2.26 12.21
CA MET A 109 -15.79 -1.60 11.47
C MET A 109 -16.23 -2.43 10.26
N VAL A 110 -15.27 -2.91 9.46
CA VAL A 110 -15.58 -3.75 8.29
C VAL A 110 -16.28 -5.05 8.70
N GLN A 111 -15.89 -5.67 9.83
CA GLN A 111 -16.57 -6.85 10.38
C GLN A 111 -18.01 -6.58 10.85
N MET A 112 -18.27 -5.40 11.42
CA MET A 112 -19.61 -5.02 11.89
C MET A 112 -20.58 -4.76 10.73
N GLU A 113 -20.10 -4.25 9.60
CA GLU A 113 -20.92 -3.94 8.43
C GLU A 113 -21.11 -5.14 7.47
N GLY A 114 -20.71 -6.35 7.86
CA GLY A 114 -20.90 -7.55 7.05
C GLY A 114 -19.95 -7.70 5.86
N PHE A 115 -18.94 -6.82 5.75
CA PHE A 115 -17.89 -6.93 4.75
C PHE A 115 -16.80 -7.90 5.22
N SER A 116 -16.29 -8.70 4.30
CA SER A 116 -15.19 -9.63 4.60
C SER A 116 -13.84 -8.93 4.49
N VAL A 117 -13.16 -8.76 5.62
CA VAL A 117 -11.75 -8.34 5.63
C VAL A 117 -10.88 -9.53 5.26
N VAL A 118 -10.34 -9.55 4.04
CA VAL A 118 -9.25 -10.48 3.72
C VAL A 118 -7.96 -9.90 4.30
N CYS A 119 -7.64 -10.33 5.52
CA CYS A 119 -6.33 -10.10 6.11
C CYS A 119 -5.36 -11.09 5.45
N ASN A 120 -4.41 -10.61 4.64
CA ASN A 120 -3.22 -11.44 4.35
C ASN A 120 -2.32 -11.46 5.59
N ASN A 121 -2.77 -12.21 6.60
CA ASN A 121 -2.08 -12.45 7.86
C ASN A 121 -1.17 -13.66 7.70
N ARG A 122 0.08 -13.44 7.29
CA ARG A 122 1.19 -14.32 7.67
C ARG A 122 2.43 -13.52 8.01
N ALA A 123 2.36 -12.79 9.13
CA ALA A 123 3.42 -12.70 10.12
C ALA A 123 2.99 -11.70 11.20
N SER A 124 2.67 -12.24 12.37
CA SER A 124 2.52 -11.51 13.60
C SER A 124 3.82 -10.77 13.97
N ARG A 125 3.66 -9.60 14.59
CA ARG A 125 4.70 -8.73 15.20
C ARG A 125 5.38 -7.74 14.24
N GLY A 126 4.63 -6.70 13.84
CA GLY A 126 5.20 -5.39 13.51
C GLY A 126 5.14 -4.93 12.05
N GLY A 127 4.68 -5.76 11.12
CA GLY A 127 4.52 -5.39 9.71
C GLY A 127 3.08 -5.01 9.41
N GLY A 128 2.83 -3.73 9.11
CA GLY A 128 1.48 -3.24 8.83
C GLY A 128 0.73 -4.10 7.82
N THR A 129 -0.44 -4.55 8.26
CA THR A 129 -1.36 -5.40 7.52
C THR A 129 -2.16 -4.54 6.55
N GLY A 130 -2.33 -4.97 5.30
CA GLY A 130 -3.23 -4.33 4.34
C GLY A 130 -4.63 -4.93 4.46
N ILE A 131 -5.67 -4.09 4.55
CA ILE A 131 -7.07 -4.52 4.48
C ILE A 131 -7.52 -4.51 3.01
N TYR A 132 -8.04 -5.65 2.57
CA TYR A 132 -8.75 -5.81 1.31
C TYR A 132 -10.23 -5.94 1.65
N ILE A 133 -11.04 -5.03 1.12
CA ILE A 133 -12.50 -5.11 1.19
C ILE A 133 -12.95 -5.62 -0.16
N ARG A 134 -13.59 -6.79 -0.18
CA ARG A 134 -14.26 -7.34 -1.36
C ARG A 134 -15.76 -7.16 -1.13
N ASP A 135 -16.46 -6.56 -2.08
CA ASP A 135 -17.92 -6.52 -2.07
C ASP A 135 -18.43 -7.97 -2.14
N GLY A 136 -19.22 -8.36 -1.16
CA GLY A 136 -19.89 -9.64 -1.14
C GLY A 136 -21.14 -9.57 -2.02
N LEU A 137 -21.00 -10.00 -3.28
CA LEU A 137 -22.09 -10.47 -4.13
C LEU A 137 -21.63 -11.75 -4.83
#